data_AF-A0AAJ0CB22-F1
#
_entry.id   AF-A0AAJ0CB22-F1
#
_cell.length_a   1.000
_cell.length_b   1.000
_cell.length_c   1.000
_cell.angle_alpha   90.00
_cell.angle_beta   90.00
_cell.angle_gamma   90.00
#
_symmetry.space_group_name_H-M   'P 1'
#
loop_
_entity.id
_entity.type
_entity.pdbx_description
1 polymer ?
#
loop_
_entity_poly.entity_id
_entity_poly.type
_entity_poly.pdbx_seq_one_letter_code
_entity_poly.pdbx_strand_id
1 'polypeptide(L)'
;MQLPLASLLGVAALASQASAHGLVTKPDARTPGDATAAVCGKTMVDFYKADNTSYPEALLRANPNGLKDGYDAAKCDLWLCKGFQFADNKDHVQKYKPGDVVDMEVFIRIPHKGYANVSVVDTTTNKVIGEALKTWADDYAATNTPPKDQTSFSVTIPDLAGKCTEAGVCALQWYWFGQGQTYESCIDFTVPAAEAAPAAVRGRSWY
;
A
#
# COMPACT_ATOMS: atom_id res chain seq x y z
N MET A 1 -40.13 -12.70 -54.89
CA MET A 1 -38.75 -12.19 -54.71
C MET A 1 -38.67 -11.62 -53.29
N GLN A 2 -38.29 -12.46 -52.32
CA GLN A 2 -38.21 -12.10 -50.90
C GLN A 2 -36.72 -12.05 -50.53
N LEU A 3 -36.22 -10.87 -50.18
CA LEU A 3 -34.93 -10.72 -49.51
C LEU A 3 -35.13 -11.04 -48.02
N PRO A 4 -34.34 -11.94 -47.41
CA PRO A 4 -34.46 -12.22 -45.99
C PRO A 4 -33.84 -11.09 -45.16
N LEU A 5 -34.57 -10.66 -44.14
CA LEU A 5 -34.06 -9.94 -42.98
C LEU A 5 -33.03 -10.83 -42.28
N ALA A 6 -31.74 -10.64 -42.52
CA ALA A 6 -30.71 -11.20 -41.64
C ALA A 6 -29.37 -10.50 -41.88
N SER A 7 -29.09 -9.47 -41.08
CA SER A 7 -27.72 -9.14 -40.60
C SER A 7 -27.81 -8.05 -39.53
N LEU A 8 -28.42 -8.39 -38.39
CA LEU A 8 -27.97 -7.79 -37.12
C LEU A 8 -26.65 -8.49 -36.77
N LEU A 9 -25.51 -7.91 -37.19
CA LEU A 9 -24.21 -8.30 -36.64
C LEU A 9 -23.87 -7.28 -35.54
N GLY A 10 -24.02 -7.75 -34.31
CA GLY A 10 -23.77 -6.98 -33.09
C GLY A 10 -22.33 -6.50 -33.01
N VAL A 11 -22.17 -5.20 -32.81
CA VAL A 11 -20.90 -4.61 -32.37
C VAL A 11 -20.70 -5.01 -30.91
N ALA A 12 -19.88 -6.01 -30.67
CA ALA A 12 -19.38 -6.31 -29.33
C ALA A 12 -18.50 -5.14 -28.89
N ALA A 13 -19.01 -4.31 -27.97
CA ALA A 13 -18.24 -3.24 -27.35
C ALA A 13 -17.16 -3.86 -26.46
N LEU A 14 -15.90 -3.88 -26.93
CA LEU A 14 -14.75 -4.07 -26.06
C LEU A 14 -14.59 -2.81 -25.21
N ALA A 15 -15.12 -2.82 -23.98
CA ALA A 15 -14.80 -1.81 -23.00
C ALA A 15 -13.32 -1.96 -22.62
N SER A 16 -12.45 -1.10 -23.14
CA SER A 16 -11.08 -0.98 -22.65
C SER A 16 -11.12 -0.46 -21.22
N GLN A 17 -10.91 -1.35 -20.25
CA GLN A 17 -10.75 -0.94 -18.86
C GLN A 17 -9.43 -0.18 -18.74
N ALA A 18 -9.53 1.14 -18.58
CA ALA A 18 -8.37 1.95 -18.20
C ALA A 18 -7.82 1.41 -16.86
N SER A 19 -6.50 1.48 -16.72
CA SER A 19 -5.79 1.02 -15.54
C SER A 19 -5.30 2.25 -14.78
N ALA A 20 -5.74 2.43 -13.53
CA ALA A 20 -5.19 3.48 -12.68
C ALA A 20 -3.73 3.18 -12.35
N HIS A 21 -3.02 4.20 -11.89
CA HIS A 21 -1.60 4.11 -11.59
C HIS A 21 -1.26 5.15 -10.54
N GLY A 22 -0.57 4.74 -9.46
CA GLY A 22 -0.10 5.67 -8.44
C GLY A 22 0.79 5.02 -7.39
N LEU A 23 1.51 5.84 -6.66
CA LEU A 23 2.37 5.45 -5.53
C LEU A 23 2.63 6.62 -4.59
N VAL A 24 3.04 6.30 -3.37
CA VAL A 24 3.69 7.28 -2.49
C VAL A 24 5.09 7.58 -3.02
N THR A 25 5.43 8.86 -3.10
CA THR A 25 6.78 9.35 -3.48
C THR A 25 7.54 9.94 -2.29
N LYS A 26 6.84 10.26 -1.18
CA LYS A 26 7.44 10.70 0.07
C LYS A 26 6.56 10.31 1.26
N PRO A 27 7.12 9.80 2.37
CA PRO A 27 8.50 9.29 2.51
C PRO A 27 8.79 8.11 1.57
N ASP A 28 10.03 7.66 1.53
CA ASP A 28 10.43 6.51 0.71
C ASP A 28 9.62 5.27 1.11
N ALA A 29 8.83 4.76 0.15
CA ALA A 29 8.09 3.53 0.30
C ALA A 29 8.93 2.34 -0.18
N ARG A 30 8.56 1.12 0.26
CA ARG A 30 9.18 -0.12 -0.22
C ARG A 30 9.20 -0.17 -1.75
N THR A 31 10.31 -0.64 -2.29
CA THR A 31 10.47 -0.96 -3.71
C THR A 31 10.95 -2.42 -3.85
N PRO A 32 10.66 -3.10 -4.98
CA PRO A 32 11.03 -4.49 -5.15
C PRO A 32 12.52 -4.65 -5.51
N GLY A 33 13.21 -5.52 -4.80
CA GLY A 33 14.61 -5.90 -5.01
C GLY A 33 14.84 -7.41 -4.98
N ASP A 34 16.03 -7.81 -4.56
CA ASP A 34 16.46 -9.22 -4.55
C ASP A 34 15.68 -10.05 -3.53
N ALA A 35 15.33 -9.48 -2.37
CA ALA A 35 14.53 -10.18 -1.38
C ALA A 35 13.10 -10.42 -1.89
N THR A 36 12.52 -9.44 -2.58
CA THR A 36 11.23 -9.60 -3.27
C THR A 36 11.34 -10.64 -4.38
N ALA A 37 12.39 -10.63 -5.21
CA ALA A 37 12.59 -11.65 -6.23
C ALA A 37 12.68 -13.08 -5.65
N ALA A 38 13.26 -13.23 -4.46
CA ALA A 38 13.44 -14.54 -3.82
C ALA A 38 12.13 -15.21 -3.38
N VAL A 39 11.05 -14.45 -3.17
CA VAL A 39 9.75 -14.99 -2.71
C VAL A 39 8.59 -14.70 -3.66
N CYS A 40 8.68 -13.65 -4.47
CA CYS A 40 7.66 -13.26 -5.43
C CYS A 40 8.05 -13.57 -6.89
N GLY A 41 9.31 -13.96 -7.11
CA GLY A 41 9.86 -14.24 -8.42
C GLY A 41 10.30 -13.01 -9.20
N LYS A 42 11.21 -13.23 -10.16
CA LYS A 42 11.77 -12.15 -10.99
C LYS A 42 10.70 -11.48 -11.86
N THR A 43 9.71 -12.24 -12.32
CA THR A 43 8.59 -11.75 -13.13
C THR A 43 7.86 -10.59 -12.45
N MET A 44 7.60 -10.70 -11.13
CA MET A 44 7.01 -9.59 -10.38
C MET A 44 7.94 -8.37 -10.36
N VAL A 45 9.20 -8.59 -10.00
CA VAL A 45 10.17 -7.51 -9.82
C VAL A 45 10.36 -6.74 -11.13
N ASP A 46 10.49 -7.44 -12.25
CA ASP A 46 10.62 -6.82 -13.58
C ASP A 46 9.37 -6.02 -13.96
N PHE A 47 8.17 -6.57 -13.68
CA PHE A 47 6.90 -5.89 -13.94
C PHE A 47 6.81 -4.54 -13.21
N TYR A 48 7.11 -4.51 -11.91
CA TYR A 48 7.05 -3.28 -11.12
C TYR A 48 8.24 -2.36 -11.32
N LYS A 49 9.39 -2.85 -11.80
CA LYS A 49 10.49 -1.98 -12.23
C LYS A 49 10.19 -1.31 -13.58
N ALA A 50 9.46 -1.98 -14.46
CA ALA A 50 9.01 -1.40 -15.72
C ALA A 50 7.94 -0.31 -15.51
N ASP A 51 7.04 -0.52 -14.55
CA ASP A 51 6.11 0.51 -14.07
C ASP A 51 5.88 0.44 -12.56
N ASN A 52 6.56 1.30 -11.81
CA ASN A 52 6.47 1.37 -10.35
C ASN A 52 5.12 1.91 -9.84
N THR A 53 4.34 2.55 -10.71
CA THR A 53 2.98 3.03 -10.41
C THR A 53 1.92 1.93 -10.59
N SER A 54 2.29 0.75 -11.08
CA SER A 54 1.36 -0.36 -11.36
C SER A 54 0.88 -1.08 -10.10
N TYR A 55 0.03 -2.09 -10.27
CA TYR A 55 -0.77 -2.70 -9.21
C TYR A 55 -0.95 -4.23 -9.35
N PRO A 56 -1.35 -4.96 -8.30
CA PRO A 56 -1.42 -6.42 -8.31
C PRO A 56 -2.36 -7.02 -9.36
N GLU A 57 -3.54 -6.44 -9.58
CA GLU A 57 -4.48 -6.95 -10.59
C GLU A 57 -3.91 -6.82 -12.02
N ALA A 58 -3.12 -5.78 -12.31
CA ALA A 58 -2.43 -5.64 -13.58
C ALA A 58 -1.32 -6.70 -13.75
N LEU A 59 -0.56 -6.96 -12.69
CA LEU A 59 0.45 -8.03 -12.66
C LEU A 59 -0.19 -9.39 -12.99
N LEU A 60 -1.30 -9.73 -12.34
CA LEU A 60 -2.00 -10.99 -12.58
C LEU A 60 -2.63 -11.06 -13.97
N ARG A 61 -3.19 -9.96 -14.47
CA ARG A 61 -3.73 -9.88 -15.83
C ARG A 61 -2.67 -10.02 -16.91
N ALA A 62 -1.47 -9.47 -16.69
CA ALA A 62 -0.33 -9.66 -17.58
C ALA A 62 0.24 -11.08 -17.53
N ASN A 63 -0.06 -11.83 -16.46
CA ASN A 63 0.42 -13.19 -16.22
C ASN A 63 -0.76 -14.15 -15.96
N PRO A 64 -1.66 -14.36 -16.95
CA PRO A 64 -2.91 -15.11 -16.76
C PRO A 64 -2.70 -16.60 -16.43
N ASN A 65 -1.49 -17.12 -16.69
CA ASN A 65 -1.09 -18.48 -16.34
C ASN A 65 -0.36 -18.56 -14.99
N GLY A 66 -0.48 -17.53 -14.15
CA GLY A 66 0.16 -17.39 -12.86
C GLY A 66 1.56 -16.77 -12.91
N LEU A 67 2.02 -16.32 -11.74
CA LEU A 67 3.39 -15.86 -11.52
C LEU A 67 4.29 -17.08 -11.43
N LYS A 68 4.90 -17.43 -12.56
CA LYS A 68 5.92 -18.47 -12.63
C LYS A 68 7.26 -17.89 -12.15
N ASP A 69 8.22 -18.76 -11.84
CA ASP A 69 9.59 -18.39 -11.44
C ASP A 69 9.76 -17.91 -9.99
N GLY A 70 9.36 -18.74 -9.02
CA GLY A 70 9.72 -18.54 -7.61
C GLY A 70 8.71 -17.77 -6.78
N TYR A 71 7.50 -17.55 -7.29
CA TYR A 71 6.38 -17.04 -6.50
C TYR A 71 5.94 -18.05 -5.44
N ASP A 72 6.00 -17.65 -4.18
CA ASP A 72 5.52 -18.36 -3.01
C ASP A 72 4.40 -17.56 -2.36
N ALA A 73 3.14 -17.96 -2.59
CA ALA A 73 1.98 -17.24 -2.10
C ALA A 73 1.91 -17.12 -0.56
N ALA A 74 2.64 -17.97 0.18
CA ALA A 74 2.69 -17.89 1.64
C ALA A 74 3.69 -16.84 2.14
N LYS A 75 4.61 -16.37 1.28
CA LYS A 75 5.66 -15.39 1.61
C LYS A 75 5.53 -14.09 0.79
N CYS A 76 4.84 -14.15 -0.34
CA CYS A 76 4.57 -13.04 -1.23
C CYS A 76 3.08 -12.68 -1.20
N ASP A 77 2.68 -11.90 -0.19
CA ASP A 77 1.32 -11.39 -0.11
C ASP A 77 1.15 -10.16 -1.01
N LEU A 78 0.54 -10.36 -2.18
CA LEU A 78 0.30 -9.28 -3.16
C LEU A 78 -0.56 -8.13 -2.62
N TRP A 79 -1.32 -8.37 -1.55
CA TRP A 79 -2.28 -7.44 -0.95
C TRP A 79 -1.77 -6.87 0.38
N LEU A 80 -0.47 -7.00 0.62
CA LEU A 80 0.25 -6.35 1.69
C LEU A 80 1.54 -5.78 1.13
N CYS A 81 1.59 -4.46 0.98
CA CYS A 81 2.73 -3.76 0.42
C CYS A 81 3.10 -4.23 -0.99
N LYS A 82 2.10 -4.68 -1.78
CA LYS A 82 2.29 -5.29 -3.12
C LYS A 82 3.18 -6.54 -3.13
N GLY A 83 3.40 -7.18 -1.97
CA GLY A 83 4.35 -8.29 -1.79
C GLY A 83 5.81 -7.85 -1.64
N PHE A 84 6.08 -6.55 -1.59
CA PHE A 84 7.45 -6.03 -1.47
C PHE A 84 8.03 -6.32 -0.09
N GLN A 85 9.25 -6.85 -0.10
CA GLN A 85 9.90 -7.37 1.09
C GLN A 85 10.66 -6.27 1.83
N PHE A 86 10.56 -6.26 3.16
CA PHE A 86 11.27 -5.30 4.02
C PHE A 86 12.78 -5.31 3.79
N ALA A 87 13.35 -6.47 3.48
CA ALA A 87 14.79 -6.59 3.29
C ALA A 87 15.34 -5.75 2.13
N ASP A 88 14.49 -5.36 1.16
CA ASP A 88 14.84 -4.44 0.08
C ASP A 88 14.73 -2.95 0.49
N ASN A 89 14.27 -2.65 1.72
CA ASN A 89 13.96 -1.29 2.18
C ASN A 89 14.64 -0.90 3.50
N LYS A 90 15.64 -1.66 3.96
CA LYS A 90 16.30 -1.46 5.27
C LYS A 90 16.91 -0.07 5.46
N ASP A 91 17.36 0.55 4.37
CA ASP A 91 18.03 1.85 4.40
C ASP A 91 17.05 3.05 4.47
N HIS A 92 15.75 2.80 4.29
CA HIS A 92 14.71 3.83 4.21
C HIS A 92 13.75 3.81 5.42
N VAL A 93 14.10 3.10 6.49
CA VAL A 93 13.27 2.99 7.70
C VAL A 93 13.18 4.34 8.40
N GLN A 94 11.95 4.79 8.62
CA GLN A 94 11.66 6.02 9.33
C GLN A 94 11.68 5.79 10.85
N LYS A 95 12.07 6.81 11.61
CA LYS A 95 12.03 6.79 13.07
C LYS A 95 11.06 7.84 13.56
N TYR A 96 9.95 7.40 14.16
CA TYR A 96 8.91 8.28 14.65
C TYR A 96 8.67 8.06 16.14
N LYS A 97 7.94 8.98 16.77
CA LYS A 97 7.33 8.82 18.10
C LYS A 97 5.83 9.10 18.00
N PRO A 98 5.01 8.58 18.95
CA PRO A 98 3.61 8.99 19.05
C PRO A 98 3.46 10.52 19.04
N GLY A 99 2.51 11.02 18.24
CA GLY A 99 2.27 12.44 18.02
C GLY A 99 3.09 13.08 16.89
N ASP A 100 4.08 12.39 16.32
CA ASP A 100 4.79 12.91 15.15
C ASP A 100 3.84 13.03 13.95
N VAL A 101 3.98 14.15 13.22
CA VAL A 101 3.28 14.40 11.97
C VAL A 101 4.16 13.92 10.82
N VAL A 102 3.61 13.07 9.98
CA VAL A 102 4.26 12.53 8.78
C VAL A 102 3.62 13.16 7.56
N ASP A 103 4.41 13.99 6.86
CA ASP A 103 4.01 14.53 5.57
C ASP A 103 4.18 13.48 4.47
N MET A 104 3.10 13.24 3.73
CA MET A 104 3.03 12.27 2.65
C MET A 104 2.76 12.96 1.32
N GLU A 105 3.47 12.51 0.29
CA GLU A 105 3.24 12.89 -1.11
C GLU A 105 2.91 11.64 -1.92
N VAL A 106 1.83 11.72 -2.70
CA VAL A 106 1.35 10.65 -3.57
C VAL A 106 1.31 11.16 -5.00
N PHE A 107 1.94 10.41 -5.89
CA PHE A 107 1.84 10.61 -7.32
C PHE A 107 0.74 9.73 -7.90
N ILE A 108 -0.28 10.35 -8.50
CA ILE A 108 -1.35 9.68 -9.24
C ILE A 108 -1.09 9.91 -10.72
N ARG A 109 -0.67 8.87 -11.44
CA ARG A 109 -0.39 8.93 -12.88
C ARG A 109 -1.67 8.81 -13.69
N ILE A 110 -2.55 7.85 -13.35
CA ILE A 110 -3.84 7.65 -14.02
C ILE A 110 -4.92 7.59 -12.93
N PRO A 111 -5.87 8.55 -12.89
CA PRO A 111 -6.86 8.67 -11.85
C PRO A 111 -8.05 7.72 -12.04
N HIS A 112 -8.50 7.11 -10.95
CA HIS A 112 -9.70 6.30 -10.87
C HIS A 112 -10.46 6.64 -9.59
N LYS A 113 -11.70 7.12 -9.74
CA LYS A 113 -12.59 7.37 -8.60
C LYS A 113 -12.64 6.12 -7.70
N GLY A 114 -12.38 6.31 -6.42
CA GLY A 114 -12.43 5.24 -5.44
C GLY A 114 -12.31 5.68 -3.99
N TYR A 115 -12.05 4.68 -3.16
CA TYR A 115 -11.78 4.79 -1.74
C TYR A 115 -10.27 4.81 -1.50
N ALA A 116 -9.79 5.59 -0.54
CA ALA A 116 -8.40 5.47 -0.08
C ALA A 116 -8.28 5.69 1.42
N ASN A 117 -7.21 5.17 2.00
CA ASN A 117 -6.83 5.45 3.38
C ASN A 117 -5.33 5.34 3.59
N VAL A 118 -4.87 5.88 4.72
CA VAL A 118 -3.56 5.60 5.30
C VAL A 118 -3.77 4.95 6.64
N SER A 119 -3.15 3.79 6.86
CA SER A 119 -3.24 3.03 8.10
C SER A 119 -1.88 2.54 8.56
N VAL A 120 -1.73 2.29 9.86
CA VAL A 120 -0.62 1.46 10.35
C VAL A 120 -1.03 0.00 10.14
N VAL A 121 -0.18 -0.79 9.49
CA VAL A 121 -0.39 -2.23 9.31
C VAL A 121 0.72 -3.03 9.99
N ASP A 122 0.32 -4.12 10.64
CA ASP A 122 1.21 -5.20 11.06
C ASP A 122 1.46 -6.10 9.86
N THR A 123 2.70 -6.08 9.36
CA THR A 123 3.10 -6.80 8.15
C THR A 123 3.27 -8.29 8.40
N THR A 124 3.33 -8.72 9.66
CA THR A 124 3.50 -10.13 10.03
C THR A 124 2.17 -10.88 10.08
N THR A 125 1.08 -10.13 10.29
CA THR A 125 -0.27 -10.70 10.39
C THR A 125 -1.24 -10.20 9.32
N ASN A 126 -0.80 -9.26 8.47
CA ASN A 126 -1.63 -8.52 7.50
C ASN A 126 -2.88 -7.94 8.18
N LYS A 127 -2.66 -7.12 9.22
CA LYS A 127 -3.75 -6.50 9.99
C LYS A 127 -3.50 -5.02 10.21
N VAL A 128 -4.54 -4.22 10.04
CA VAL A 128 -4.54 -2.82 10.48
C VAL A 128 -4.43 -2.77 12.01
N ILE A 129 -3.57 -1.88 12.51
CA ILE A 129 -3.44 -1.56 13.93
C ILE A 129 -4.26 -0.30 14.22
N GLY A 130 -5.30 -0.44 15.03
CA GLY A 130 -6.17 0.69 15.39
C GLY A 130 -7.09 1.13 14.25
N GLU A 131 -7.35 2.42 14.16
CA GLU A 131 -8.16 3.04 13.11
C GLU A 131 -7.27 3.58 11.98
N ALA A 132 -7.86 3.80 10.80
CA ALA A 132 -7.18 4.49 9.71
C ALA A 132 -6.82 5.92 10.13
N LEU A 133 -5.57 6.33 9.88
CA LEU A 133 -5.05 7.65 10.24
C LEU A 133 -5.65 8.77 9.39
N LYS A 134 -6.00 8.44 8.14
CA LYS A 134 -6.73 9.31 7.22
C LYS A 134 -7.53 8.47 6.24
N THR A 135 -8.74 8.89 5.92
CA THR A 135 -9.65 8.18 5.01
C THR A 135 -10.31 9.16 4.05
N TRP A 136 -10.36 8.79 2.78
CA TRP A 136 -11.22 9.38 1.77
C TRP A 136 -12.25 8.31 1.36
N ALA A 137 -13.46 8.45 1.90
CA ALA A 137 -14.49 7.41 1.80
C ALA A 137 -14.99 7.19 0.36
N ASP A 138 -14.96 8.23 -0.46
CA ASP A 138 -15.27 8.21 -1.89
C ASP A 138 -14.55 9.38 -2.59
N ASP A 139 -14.63 9.46 -3.92
CA ASP A 139 -14.09 10.53 -4.76
C ASP A 139 -12.57 10.73 -4.67
N TYR A 140 -11.84 9.75 -4.13
CA TYR A 140 -10.38 9.76 -4.21
C TYR A 140 -9.95 9.52 -5.65
N ALA A 141 -9.03 10.35 -6.15
CA ALA A 141 -8.51 10.32 -7.51
C ALA A 141 -9.62 10.33 -8.59
N ALA A 142 -10.71 11.07 -8.37
CA ALA A 142 -11.84 11.11 -9.30
C ALA A 142 -11.61 11.95 -10.57
N THR A 143 -10.53 12.76 -10.62
CA THR A 143 -10.24 13.67 -11.73
C THR A 143 -8.76 13.65 -12.10
N ASN A 144 -8.42 14.18 -13.30
CA ASN A 144 -7.02 14.33 -13.75
C ASN A 144 -6.19 15.32 -12.92
N THR A 145 -6.85 16.13 -12.09
CA THR A 145 -6.20 17.04 -11.15
C THR A 145 -6.84 16.82 -9.79
N PRO A 146 -6.49 15.71 -9.10
CA PRO A 146 -7.05 15.41 -7.80
C PRO A 146 -6.86 16.59 -6.83
N PRO A 147 -7.79 16.80 -5.88
CA PRO A 147 -7.59 17.74 -4.79
C PRO A 147 -6.22 17.60 -4.13
N LYS A 148 -5.64 18.73 -3.68
CA LYS A 148 -4.30 18.74 -3.08
C LYS A 148 -4.19 17.79 -1.90
N ASP A 149 -5.24 17.69 -1.08
CA ASP A 149 -5.28 16.81 0.08
C ASP A 149 -5.31 15.32 -0.27
N GLN A 150 -5.43 14.92 -1.55
CA GLN A 150 -5.31 13.54 -2.01
C GLN A 150 -3.91 13.20 -2.53
N THR A 151 -3.09 14.20 -2.84
CA THR A 151 -1.72 14.03 -3.38
C THR A 151 -0.64 14.54 -2.45
N SER A 152 -1.02 15.32 -1.43
CA SER A 152 -0.13 15.90 -0.44
C SER A 152 -0.92 16.21 0.83
N PHE A 153 -0.65 15.44 1.87
CA PHE A 153 -1.37 15.48 3.13
C PHE A 153 -0.45 15.02 4.26
N SER A 154 -0.93 15.11 5.50
CA SER A 154 -0.19 14.59 6.64
C SER A 154 -1.06 13.64 7.45
N VAL A 155 -0.40 12.72 8.15
CA VAL A 155 -1.00 11.82 9.14
C VAL A 155 -0.22 11.94 10.45
N THR A 156 -0.86 11.60 11.57
CA THR A 156 -0.22 11.63 12.89
C THR A 156 0.03 10.21 13.37
N ILE A 157 1.23 9.91 13.83
CA ILE A 157 1.56 8.60 14.42
C ILE A 157 0.81 8.45 15.74
N PRO A 158 -0.05 7.42 15.90
CA PRO A 158 -0.78 7.21 17.14
C PRO A 158 0.14 6.59 18.20
N ASP A 159 -0.35 6.51 19.44
CA ASP A 159 0.22 5.56 20.39
C ASP A 159 -0.11 4.13 19.93
N LEU A 160 0.94 3.32 19.73
CA LEU A 160 0.86 1.96 19.20
C LEU A 160 0.93 0.91 20.33
N ALA A 161 0.80 1.32 21.59
CA ALA A 161 0.76 0.45 22.76
C ALA A 161 1.95 -0.53 22.81
N GLY A 162 3.16 -0.03 22.50
CA GLY A 162 4.39 -0.82 22.47
C GLY A 162 4.58 -1.72 21.25
N LYS A 163 3.73 -1.64 20.23
CA LYS A 163 3.95 -2.28 18.92
C LYS A 163 4.86 -1.44 18.03
N CYS A 164 5.29 -2.01 16.91
CA CYS A 164 6.07 -1.33 15.87
C CYS A 164 7.44 -0.80 16.35
N THR A 165 8.05 -1.50 17.31
CA THR A 165 9.40 -1.18 17.82
C THR A 165 10.52 -1.74 16.95
N GLU A 166 10.21 -2.73 16.11
CA GLU A 166 11.15 -3.41 15.24
C GLU A 166 10.87 -3.06 13.77
N ALA A 167 11.94 -2.76 13.03
CA ALA A 167 11.82 -2.39 11.62
C ALA A 167 11.27 -3.57 10.80
N GLY A 168 10.36 -3.26 9.88
CA GLY A 168 9.74 -4.25 9.00
C GLY A 168 8.51 -4.95 9.60
N VAL A 169 8.27 -4.86 10.91
CA VAL A 169 7.06 -5.40 11.58
C VAL A 169 5.83 -4.54 11.30
N CYS A 170 6.02 -3.22 11.17
CA CYS A 170 4.94 -2.31 10.83
C CYS A 170 5.30 -1.42 9.65
N ALA A 171 4.26 -0.99 8.93
CA ALA A 171 4.38 0.04 7.91
C ALA A 171 3.19 1.02 7.98
N LEU A 172 3.41 2.26 7.56
CA LEU A 172 2.31 3.11 7.10
C LEU A 172 1.95 2.64 5.69
N GLN A 173 0.75 2.10 5.52
CA GLN A 173 0.23 1.70 4.22
C GLN A 173 -0.70 2.79 3.71
N TRP A 174 -0.33 3.41 2.59
CA TRP A 174 -1.30 4.07 1.73
C TRP A 174 -1.98 2.99 0.88
N TYR A 175 -3.30 2.89 0.99
CA TYR A 175 -4.14 1.97 0.23
C TYR A 175 -5.17 2.77 -0.56
N TRP A 176 -5.30 2.48 -1.84
CA TRP A 176 -6.31 3.05 -2.71
C TRP A 176 -6.97 1.94 -3.52
N PHE A 177 -8.30 1.92 -3.51
CA PHE A 177 -9.11 0.98 -4.28
C PHE A 177 -10.08 1.75 -5.17
N GLY A 178 -9.90 1.61 -6.49
CA GLY A 178 -10.72 2.29 -7.48
C GLY A 178 -11.03 1.38 -8.66
N GLN A 179 -12.31 1.26 -9.02
CA GLN A 179 -12.76 0.47 -10.18
C GLN A 179 -12.23 -0.98 -10.21
N GLY A 180 -12.15 -1.65 -9.05
CA GLY A 180 -11.67 -3.04 -8.97
C GLY A 180 -10.15 -3.21 -9.06
N GLN A 181 -9.38 -2.16 -8.74
CA GLN A 181 -7.93 -2.13 -8.83
C GLN A 181 -7.36 -1.60 -7.51
N THR A 182 -6.29 -2.24 -7.02
CA THR A 182 -5.73 -1.99 -5.69
C THR A 182 -4.33 -1.39 -5.78
N TYR A 183 -4.10 -0.27 -5.12
CA TYR A 183 -2.83 0.44 -5.11
C TYR A 183 -2.33 0.55 -3.69
N GLU A 184 -1.06 0.19 -3.50
CA GLU A 184 -0.46 0.21 -2.19
C GLU A 184 0.96 0.77 -2.22
N SER A 185 1.32 1.47 -1.15
CA SER A 185 2.69 1.84 -0.85
C SER A 185 2.89 1.75 0.65
N CYS A 186 3.99 1.13 1.07
CA CYS A 186 4.31 0.92 2.48
C CYS A 186 5.58 1.68 2.85
N ILE A 187 5.48 2.56 3.85
CA ILE A 187 6.62 3.22 4.47
C ILE A 187 6.95 2.48 5.77
N ASP A 188 8.13 1.87 5.82
CA ASP A 188 8.61 1.20 7.03
C ASP A 188 9.00 2.22 8.09
N PHE A 189 8.59 1.98 9.32
CA PHE A 189 8.96 2.83 10.44
C PHE A 189 9.12 2.05 11.74
N THR A 190 9.75 2.69 12.72
CA THR A 190 9.79 2.23 14.11
C THR A 190 9.34 3.34 15.06
N VAL A 191 8.77 2.94 16.20
CA VAL A 191 8.56 3.81 17.37
C VAL A 191 9.39 3.33 18.58
N PRO A 192 9.73 4.21 19.53
CA PRO A 192 10.34 3.79 20.79
C PRO A 192 9.46 2.77 21.51
N ALA A 193 10.09 1.87 22.26
CA ALA A 193 9.37 1.06 23.24
C ALA A 193 8.63 1.99 24.22
N ALA A 194 7.46 1.56 24.68
CA ALA A 194 6.72 2.31 25.70
C ALA A 194 7.62 2.54 26.92
N GLU A 195 7.73 3.79 27.38
CA GLU A 195 8.44 4.08 28.61
C GLU A 195 7.77 3.33 29.77
N ALA A 196 8.55 2.55 30.50
CA ALA A 196 8.08 1.93 31.73
C ALA A 196 7.67 3.06 32.68
N ALA A 197 6.45 2.99 33.22
CA ALA A 197 6.00 3.94 34.23
C ALA A 197 7.06 4.00 35.36
N PRO A 198 7.47 5.21 35.79
CA PRO A 198 8.46 5.34 36.85
C PRO A 198 7.99 4.56 38.07
N ALA A 199 8.87 3.72 38.62
CA ALA A 199 8.56 2.91 39.79
C ALA A 199 8.03 3.83 40.90
N ALA A 200 6.84 3.53 41.42
CA ALA A 200 6.26 4.27 42.52
C ALA A 200 7.25 4.26 43.69
N VAL A 201 7.80 5.43 44.03
CA VAL A 201 8.61 5.62 45.23
C VAL A 201 7.67 5.32 46.39
N ARG A 202 7.77 4.13 46.97
CA ARG A 202 7.10 3.80 48.24
C ARG A 202 7.67 4.73 49.29
N GLY A 203 6.95 5.82 49.57
CA GLY A 203 7.30 6.76 50.63
C GLY A 203 7.51 5.99 51.92
N ARG A 204 8.73 6.06 52.47
CA ARG A 204 8.99 5.63 53.83
C ARG A 204 8.23 6.59 54.74
N SER A 205 7.15 6.10 55.33
CA SER A 205 6.52 6.73 56.48
C SER A 205 7.52 6.64 57.63
N TRP A 206 8.01 7.81 58.06
CA TRP A 206 8.70 7.96 59.33
C TRP A 206 7.62 8.25 60.37
N TYR A 207 7.44 7.31 61.31
CA TYR A 207 6.79 7.55 62.60
C TYR A 207 7.87 7.91 63.62
#